data_AF-A0A8T3RGA9-F1
#
_entry.id   AF-A0A8T3RGA9-F1
#
_cell.length_a   1.000
_cell.length_b   1.000
_cell.length_c   1.000
_cell.angle_alpha   90.00
_cell.angle_beta   90.00
_cell.angle_gamma   90.00
#
_symmetry.space_group_name_H-M   'P 1'
#
loop_
_entity.id
_entity.type
_entity.pdbx_description
1 polymer ?
#
loop_
_entity_poly.entity_id
_entity_poly.type
_entity_poly.pdbx_seq_one_letter_code
_entity_poly.pdbx_strand_id
1 'polypeptide(L)'
;MHPTFGLLTIPARPLAGGDQALFTIYSLDDRTWRYAPLDYQHSAAVALETAADGSLIVVERRYEGFFKPIVFAIRRLSLNSAPPGSVAVEEVVQFNPEDGWTVDNYEGIARHEGNRYFLVSDDNQNLIQRTLLLYFEILPSPRRPQANAQPEFATSPAISPPVWGSTPRGYMAGCGSRADVE
;
A
#
# COMPACT_ATOMS: atom_id res chain seq x y z
N MET A 1 -5.68 3.88 21.15
CA MET A 1 -4.51 4.69 21.59
C MET A 1 -3.26 4.03 21.04
N HIS A 2 -2.33 4.81 20.49
CA HIS A 2 -1.10 4.27 19.92
C HIS A 2 -0.11 3.85 21.03
N PRO A 3 0.53 2.67 20.94
CA PRO A 3 1.38 2.15 22.02
C PRO A 3 2.61 3.03 22.30
N THR A 4 3.21 3.61 21.26
CA THR A 4 4.38 4.49 21.38
C THR A 4 4.04 5.98 21.52
N PHE A 5 3.14 6.51 20.68
CA PHE A 5 2.87 7.95 20.56
C PHE A 5 1.62 8.42 21.32
N GLY A 6 0.93 7.52 22.04
CA GLY A 6 -0.22 7.86 22.86
C GLY A 6 -1.45 8.26 22.04
N LEU A 7 -2.08 9.38 22.41
CA LEU A 7 -3.24 9.90 21.68
C LEU A 7 -2.78 10.58 20.38
N LEU A 8 -3.35 10.13 19.27
CA LEU A 8 -3.13 10.70 17.95
C LEU A 8 -4.45 11.26 17.42
N THR A 9 -4.38 12.40 16.75
CA THR A 9 -5.53 13.08 16.16
C THR A 9 -5.22 13.50 14.73
N ILE A 10 -6.26 13.59 13.91
CA ILE A 10 -6.18 14.10 12.55
C ILE A 10 -7.40 15.00 12.31
N PRO A 11 -7.23 16.24 11.84
CA PRO A 11 -8.37 17.04 11.40
C PRO A 11 -8.92 16.47 10.09
N ALA A 12 -10.23 16.64 9.87
CA ALA A 12 -10.85 16.12 8.65
C ALA A 12 -10.25 16.72 7.36
N ARG A 13 -9.73 17.95 7.44
CA ARG A 13 -9.00 18.64 6.36
C ARG A 13 -7.77 19.35 6.95
N PRO A 14 -6.79 19.73 6.11
CA PRO A 14 -5.63 20.50 6.57
C PRO A 14 -6.04 21.76 7.35
N LEU A 15 -5.31 22.06 8.43
CA LEU A 15 -5.55 23.27 9.21
C LEU A 15 -5.25 24.52 8.38
N ALA A 16 -5.96 25.61 8.68
CA ALA A 16 -5.69 26.91 8.07
C ALA A 16 -4.22 27.33 8.31
N GLY A 17 -3.54 27.77 7.26
CA GLY A 17 -2.13 28.18 7.30
C GLY A 17 -1.12 27.02 7.22
N GLY A 18 -1.57 25.76 7.20
CA GLY A 18 -0.71 24.60 6.91
C GLY A 18 -0.56 24.34 5.41
N ASP A 19 0.23 23.33 5.06
CA ASP A 19 0.29 22.81 3.69
C ASP A 19 -1.05 22.16 3.33
N GLN A 20 -1.79 22.80 2.42
CA GLN A 20 -3.12 22.33 2.00
C GLN A 20 -3.05 21.08 1.12
N ALA A 21 -1.86 20.66 0.68
CA ALA A 21 -1.68 19.44 -0.10
C ALA A 21 -1.53 18.18 0.78
N LEU A 22 -1.32 18.34 2.10
CA LEU A 22 -0.95 17.24 3.00
C LEU A 22 -1.88 17.15 4.20
N PHE A 23 -2.25 15.93 4.55
CA PHE A 23 -2.89 15.66 5.83
C PHE A 23 -1.82 15.53 6.91
N THR A 24 -2.13 16.04 8.10
CA THR A 24 -1.20 16.02 9.24
C THR A 24 -1.85 15.29 10.42
N ILE A 25 -1.16 14.27 10.91
CA ILE A 25 -1.47 13.59 12.17
C ILE A 25 -0.68 14.28 13.27
N TYR A 26 -1.33 14.54 14.39
CA TYR A 26 -0.76 15.21 15.56
C TYR A 26 -0.81 14.28 16.77
N SER A 27 0.25 14.28 17.56
CA SER A 27 0.25 13.71 18.91
C SER A 27 0.10 14.80 19.97
N LEU A 28 -0.10 14.40 21.22
CA LEU A 28 -0.08 15.31 22.37
C LEU A 28 1.33 15.79 22.78
N ASP A 29 2.39 15.13 22.29
CA ASP A 29 3.79 15.52 22.53
C ASP A 29 4.39 16.32 21.36
N ASP A 30 3.54 17.05 20.62
CA ASP A 30 3.89 17.96 19.52
C ASP A 30 4.58 17.28 18.31
N ARG A 31 4.53 15.95 18.20
CA ARG A 31 4.98 15.25 17.00
C ARG A 31 3.94 15.33 15.91
N THR A 32 4.42 15.41 14.68
CA THR A 32 3.56 15.45 13.50
C THR A 32 4.05 14.49 12.43
N TRP A 33 3.11 13.86 11.74
CA TRP A 33 3.36 13.06 10.55
C TRP A 33 2.47 13.54 9.41
N ARG A 34 3.05 13.66 8.22
CA ARG A 34 2.36 14.18 7.04
C ARG A 34 2.31 13.15 5.93
N TYR A 35 1.20 13.15 5.21
CA TYR A 35 1.00 12.23 4.11
C TYR A 35 0.08 12.84 3.04
N ALA A 36 0.22 12.37 1.80
CA ALA A 36 -0.63 12.79 0.70
C ALA A 36 -1.99 12.03 0.76
N PRO A 37 -3.13 12.74 0.84
CA PRO A 37 -4.44 12.11 0.76
C PRO A 37 -4.69 11.52 -0.65
N LEU A 38 -5.79 10.78 -0.84
CA LEU A 38 -6.20 10.27 -2.16
C LEU A 38 -6.28 11.39 -3.21
N ASP A 39 -6.84 12.51 -2.79
CA ASP A 39 -6.99 13.75 -3.55
C ASP A 39 -6.95 14.93 -2.59
N TYR A 40 -5.97 15.80 -2.71
CA TYR A 40 -5.76 16.89 -1.75
C TYR A 40 -6.83 17.99 -1.80
N GLN A 41 -7.54 18.14 -2.91
CA GLN A 41 -8.60 19.15 -3.05
C GLN A 41 -9.93 18.63 -2.53
N HIS A 42 -10.14 17.32 -2.59
CA HIS A 42 -11.47 16.73 -2.46
C HIS A 42 -11.59 15.66 -1.39
N SER A 43 -10.50 15.27 -0.74
CA SER A 43 -10.53 14.27 0.32
C SER A 43 -10.74 14.90 1.70
N ALA A 44 -11.31 14.11 2.61
CA ALA A 44 -11.35 14.37 4.02
C ALA A 44 -11.02 13.10 4.81
N ALA A 45 -10.30 13.21 5.92
CA ALA A 45 -10.13 12.12 6.87
C ALA A 45 -11.40 12.06 7.73
N VAL A 46 -12.05 10.90 7.77
CA VAL A 46 -13.32 10.72 8.49
C VAL A 46 -13.16 9.81 9.70
N ALA A 47 -12.17 8.93 9.71
CA ALA A 47 -11.87 8.11 10.89
C ALA A 47 -10.39 7.73 10.96
N LEU A 48 -9.90 7.46 12.18
CA LEU A 48 -8.53 7.05 12.45
C LEU A 48 -8.50 6.01 13.58
N GLU A 49 -7.76 4.94 13.40
CA GLU A 49 -7.56 3.90 14.42
C GLU A 49 -6.11 3.39 14.42
N THR A 50 -5.62 2.92 15.56
CA THR A 50 -4.33 2.24 15.67
C THR A 50 -4.48 0.74 15.40
N ALA A 51 -3.74 0.22 14.42
CA ALA A 51 -3.62 -1.19 14.12
C ALA A 51 -2.80 -1.95 15.19
N ALA A 52 -2.87 -3.28 15.17
CA ALA A 52 -2.17 -4.14 16.13
C ALA A 52 -0.63 -4.02 16.05
N ASP A 53 -0.10 -3.70 14.88
CA ASP A 53 1.34 -3.51 14.63
C ASP A 53 1.84 -2.08 14.90
N GLY A 54 0.96 -1.19 15.37
CA GLY A 54 1.26 0.23 15.59
C GLY A 54 1.17 1.09 14.33
N SER A 55 0.87 0.54 13.15
CA SER A 55 0.44 1.37 12.02
C SER A 55 -0.91 2.04 12.33
N LEU A 56 -1.29 3.06 11.57
CA LEU A 56 -2.64 3.63 11.64
C LEU A 56 -3.48 3.13 10.48
N ILE A 57 -4.77 2.96 10.73
CA ILE A 57 -5.78 2.81 9.70
C ILE A 57 -6.53 4.13 9.61
N VAL A 58 -6.47 4.78 8.46
CA VAL A 58 -7.25 5.98 8.16
C VAL A 58 -8.36 5.64 7.19
N VAL A 59 -9.54 6.20 7.42
CA VAL A 59 -10.64 6.20 6.46
C VAL A 59 -10.69 7.59 5.83
N GLU A 60 -10.55 7.63 4.52
CA GLU A 60 -10.67 8.85 3.73
C GLU A 60 -11.95 8.83 2.90
N ARG A 61 -12.62 9.97 2.83
CA ARG A 61 -13.75 10.24 1.97
C ARG A 61 -13.34 11.22 0.89
N ARG A 62 -13.41 10.83 -0.38
CA ARG A 62 -13.19 11.70 -1.54
C ARG A 62 -14.51 12.05 -2.20
N TYR A 63 -14.79 13.35 -2.32
CA TYR A 63 -15.93 13.86 -3.08
C TYR A 63 -15.55 13.99 -4.55
N GLU A 64 -16.28 13.36 -5.47
CA GLU A 64 -15.93 13.47 -6.90
C GLU A 64 -16.61 14.66 -7.62
N GLY A 65 -17.25 15.57 -6.88
CA GLY A 65 -17.96 16.75 -7.39
C GLY A 65 -19.40 16.84 -6.87
N PHE A 66 -20.12 17.92 -7.21
CA PHE A 66 -21.48 18.20 -6.70
C PHE A 66 -22.54 17.13 -7.04
N PHE A 67 -22.32 16.34 -8.10
CA PHE A 67 -23.26 15.32 -8.59
C PHE A 67 -22.63 13.92 -8.71
N LYS A 68 -21.39 13.73 -8.21
CA LYS A 68 -20.67 12.47 -8.42
C LYS A 68 -20.68 11.60 -7.15
N PRO A 69 -20.54 10.27 -7.33
CA PRO A 69 -20.42 9.35 -6.20
C PRO A 69 -19.31 9.76 -5.24
N ILE A 70 -19.51 9.44 -3.96
CA ILE A 70 -18.47 9.55 -2.95
C ILE A 70 -17.63 8.28 -3.03
N VAL A 71 -16.32 8.43 -2.98
CA VAL A 71 -15.39 7.31 -2.86
C VAL A 71 -14.85 7.29 -1.44
N PHE A 72 -14.79 6.10 -0.84
CA PHE A 72 -14.08 5.91 0.42
C PHE A 72 -12.85 5.06 0.21
N ALA A 73 -11.78 5.33 0.94
CA ALA A 73 -10.66 4.39 1.02
C ALA A 73 -10.28 4.12 2.46
N ILE A 74 -9.90 2.88 2.70
CA ILE A 74 -9.18 2.48 3.91
C ILE A 74 -7.70 2.43 3.51
N ARG A 75 -6.87 3.18 4.23
CA ARG A 75 -5.43 3.24 3.98
C ARG A 75 -4.67 2.94 5.27
N ARG A 76 -3.58 2.21 5.14
CA ARG A 76 -2.65 1.95 6.24
C ARG A 76 -1.51 2.97 6.18
N LEU A 77 -1.21 3.56 7.32
CA LEU A 77 -0.18 4.58 7.51
C LEU A 77 0.88 4.03 8.45
N SER A 78 2.08 3.78 7.94
CA SER A 78 3.22 3.43 8.78
C SER A 78 3.96 4.70 9.16
N LEU A 79 3.90 5.03 10.44
CA LEU A 79 4.56 6.21 10.99
C LEU A 79 6.06 5.96 11.07
N ASN A 80 6.82 6.61 10.19
CA ASN A 80 8.28 6.50 10.21
C ASN A 80 8.85 7.56 11.14
N SER A 81 9.90 7.17 11.88
CA SER A 81 10.71 8.09 12.67
C SER A 81 11.78 8.81 11.82
N ALA A 82 12.08 8.30 10.62
CA ALA A 82 13.12 8.82 9.73
C ALA A 82 12.76 8.59 8.23
N PRO A 83 12.79 9.64 7.38
CA PRO A 83 13.00 11.04 7.74
C PRO A 83 11.84 11.56 8.61
N PRO A 84 12.12 12.49 9.55
CA PRO A 84 11.14 12.98 10.53
C PRO A 84 9.86 13.45 9.85
N GLY A 85 8.72 12.90 10.29
CA GLY A 85 7.40 13.35 9.87
C GLY A 85 6.89 12.81 8.54
N SER A 86 7.58 11.86 7.90
CA SER A 86 7.04 11.16 6.72
C SER A 86 6.26 9.89 7.11
N VAL A 87 5.25 9.56 6.30
CA VAL A 87 4.40 8.37 6.46
C VAL A 87 4.50 7.53 5.20
N ALA A 88 4.74 6.23 5.35
CA ALA A 88 4.53 5.31 4.24
C ALA A 88 3.03 4.96 4.17
N VAL A 89 2.44 5.15 3.00
CA VAL A 89 1.01 4.94 2.79
C VAL A 89 0.77 3.72 1.92
N GLU A 90 -0.07 2.83 2.40
CA GLU A 90 -0.58 1.67 1.68
C GLU A 90 -2.10 1.84 1.51
N GLU A 91 -2.59 1.81 0.28
CA GLU A 91 -4.02 1.70 0.04
C GLU A 91 -4.46 0.25 0.26
N VAL A 92 -5.39 0.04 1.20
CA VAL A 92 -5.90 -1.30 1.54
C VAL A 92 -7.07 -1.65 0.63
N VAL A 93 -8.04 -0.73 0.52
CA VAL A 93 -9.20 -0.88 -0.35
C VAL A 93 -9.80 0.49 -0.66
N GLN A 94 -10.39 0.61 -1.85
CA GLN A 94 -11.22 1.73 -2.24
C GLN A 94 -12.64 1.22 -2.52
N PHE A 95 -13.63 1.82 -1.86
CA PHE A 95 -15.05 1.61 -2.12
C PHE A 95 -15.51 2.64 -3.14
N ASN A 96 -15.48 2.26 -4.41
CA ASN A 96 -16.00 3.08 -5.51
C ASN A 96 -17.36 2.54 -5.97
N PRO A 97 -18.43 3.36 -6.00
CA PRO A 97 -19.72 2.94 -6.52
C PRO A 97 -19.70 2.46 -7.97
N GLU A 98 -18.77 2.95 -8.79
CA GLU A 98 -18.60 2.50 -10.18
C GLU A 98 -18.11 1.05 -10.26
N ASP A 99 -17.42 0.56 -9.23
CA ASP A 99 -16.99 -0.83 -9.09
C ASP A 99 -18.07 -1.73 -8.45
N GLY A 100 -19.29 -1.18 -8.25
CA GLY A 100 -20.43 -1.90 -7.67
C GLY A 100 -20.44 -1.96 -6.14
N TRP A 101 -19.55 -1.22 -5.46
CA TRP A 101 -19.59 -1.14 -4.00
C TRP A 101 -20.79 -0.33 -3.53
N THR A 102 -21.50 -0.87 -2.53
CA THR A 102 -22.46 -0.07 -1.76
C THR A 102 -21.68 0.86 -0.84
N VAL A 103 -21.69 2.14 -1.17
CA VAL A 103 -21.05 3.20 -0.39
C VAL A 103 -22.10 3.93 0.42
N ASP A 104 -21.79 4.19 1.67
CA ASP A 104 -22.60 4.98 2.60
C ASP A 104 -21.69 5.96 3.35
N ASN A 105 -22.25 6.82 4.19
CA ASN A 105 -21.53 7.87 4.89
C ASN A 105 -20.68 7.32 6.06
N TYR A 106 -19.57 6.63 5.78
CA TYR A 106 -18.70 6.09 6.83
C TYR A 106 -18.04 7.21 7.65
N GLU A 107 -18.23 7.19 8.98
CA GLU A 107 -17.73 8.21 9.91
C GLU A 107 -16.97 7.61 11.10
N GLY A 108 -16.87 6.28 11.20
CA GLY A 108 -16.18 5.63 12.31
C GLY A 108 -15.52 4.32 11.93
N ILE A 109 -14.34 4.07 12.49
CA ILE A 109 -13.64 2.79 12.44
C ILE A 109 -13.13 2.44 13.84
N ALA A 110 -13.20 1.16 14.20
CA ALA A 110 -12.69 0.67 15.47
C ALA A 110 -12.03 -0.69 15.30
N ARG A 111 -10.86 -0.90 15.91
CA ARG A 111 -10.22 -2.21 15.93
C ARG A 111 -10.89 -3.09 16.96
N HIS A 112 -11.24 -4.32 16.58
CA HIS A 112 -11.78 -5.32 17.49
C HIS A 112 -10.66 -6.24 18.02
N GLU A 113 -10.16 -7.14 17.18
CA GLU A 113 -9.12 -8.13 17.53
C GLU A 113 -8.19 -8.35 16.33
N GLY A 114 -6.88 -8.46 16.58
CA GLY A 114 -5.89 -8.64 15.52
C GLY A 114 -6.03 -7.58 14.44
N ASN A 115 -6.23 -8.03 13.20
CA ASN A 115 -6.47 -7.19 12.03
C ASN A 115 -7.95 -7.11 11.63
N ARG A 116 -8.87 -7.29 12.58
CA ARG A 116 -10.31 -7.19 12.35
C ARG A 116 -10.87 -5.87 12.88
N TYR A 117 -11.71 -5.25 12.07
CA TYR A 117 -12.19 -3.89 12.28
C TYR A 117 -13.70 -3.82 12.07
N PHE A 118 -14.33 -2.94 12.85
CA PHE A 118 -15.66 -2.44 12.57
C PHE A 118 -15.54 -1.13 11.79
N LEU A 119 -16.36 -0.96 10.76
CA LEU A 119 -16.58 0.31 10.06
C LEU A 119 -18.07 0.64 10.14
N VAL A 120 -18.42 1.87 10.47
CA VAL A 120 -19.80 2.30 10.71
C VAL A 120 -20.15 3.53 9.88
N SER A 121 -21.35 3.55 9.29
CA SER A 121 -21.91 4.74 8.63
C SER A 121 -22.83 5.55 9.55
N ASP A 122 -22.84 6.86 9.32
CA ASP A 122 -23.85 7.75 9.89
C ASP A 122 -25.14 7.70 9.05
N ASP A 123 -26.29 7.76 9.72
CA ASP A 123 -27.61 7.77 9.08
C ASP A 123 -28.03 9.17 8.60
N ASN A 124 -27.14 10.16 8.72
CA ASN A 124 -27.38 11.56 8.38
C ASN A 124 -28.66 12.14 9.05
N GLN A 125 -29.04 11.61 10.23
CA GLN A 125 -30.27 11.95 10.94
C GLN A 125 -31.56 11.65 10.16
N ASN A 126 -31.50 10.74 9.19
CA ASN A 126 -32.64 10.35 8.38
C ASN A 126 -33.33 9.11 8.97
N LEU A 127 -34.59 9.26 9.36
CA LEU A 127 -35.41 8.19 9.96
C LEU A 127 -35.55 6.92 9.10
N ILE A 128 -35.25 6.98 7.79
CA ILE A 128 -35.31 5.86 6.85
C ILE A 128 -33.91 5.32 6.49
N GLN A 129 -32.88 6.15 6.55
CA GLN A 129 -31.51 5.72 6.26
C GLN A 129 -31.04 4.79 7.39
N ARG A 130 -30.40 3.68 7.03
CA ARG A 130 -29.92 2.70 8.01
C ARG A 130 -28.44 2.90 8.23
N THR A 131 -28.00 2.96 9.48
CA THR A 131 -26.59 2.76 9.83
C THR A 131 -26.13 1.38 9.35
N LEU A 132 -25.09 1.37 8.52
CA LEU A 132 -24.39 0.16 8.13
C LEU A 132 -23.25 -0.10 9.10
N LEU A 133 -23.12 -1.36 9.52
CA LEU A 133 -21.99 -1.85 10.30
C LEU A 133 -21.30 -2.96 9.51
N LEU A 134 -20.06 -2.72 9.10
CA LEU A 134 -19.24 -3.70 8.41
C LEU A 134 -18.23 -4.27 9.40
N TYR A 135 -18.06 -5.59 9.39
CA TYR A 135 -17.01 -6.29 10.11
C TYR A 135 -16.12 -7.02 9.11
N PHE A 136 -14.84 -6.66 9.07
CA PHE A 136 -13.91 -7.15 8.06
C PHE A 136 -12.52 -7.36 8.62
N GLU A 137 -11.69 -8.09 7.88
CA GLU A 137 -10.29 -8.35 8.22
C GLU A 137 -9.37 -7.76 7.15
N ILE A 138 -8.34 -7.03 7.57
CA ILE A 138 -7.27 -6.58 6.69
C ILE A 138 -6.18 -7.65 6.67
N LEU A 139 -6.10 -8.39 5.56
CA LEU A 139 -5.09 -9.41 5.38
C LEU A 139 -3.70 -8.79 5.17
N PRO A 140 -2.61 -9.47 5.58
CA PRO A 140 -1.27 -9.04 5.24
C PRO A 140 -1.11 -8.97 3.72
N SER A 141 -0.53 -7.88 3.23
CA SER A 141 -0.21 -7.76 1.81
C SER A 141 0.77 -8.87 1.41
N PRO A 142 0.50 -9.61 0.32
CA PRO A 142 1.47 -10.58 -0.19
C PRO A 142 2.80 -9.86 -0.40
N ARG A 143 3.89 -10.40 0.17
CA ARG A 143 5.23 -9.90 -0.17
C ARG A 143 5.38 -9.96 -1.68
N ARG A 144 5.39 -8.81 -2.37
CA ARG A 144 5.86 -8.77 -3.76
C ARG A 144 7.29 -9.31 -3.73
N PRO A 145 7.64 -10.32 -4.54
CA PRO A 145 9.04 -10.68 -4.73
C PRO A 145 9.81 -9.40 -5.08
N GLN A 146 10.87 -9.10 -4.34
CA GLN A 146 11.73 -7.97 -4.68
C GLN A 146 12.21 -8.18 -6.12
N ALA A 147 11.93 -7.21 -7.00
CA ALA A 147 12.30 -7.24 -8.41
C ALA A 147 13.83 -7.26 -8.66
N ASN A 148 14.65 -7.31 -7.60
CA ASN A 148 16.10 -7.29 -7.66
C ASN A 148 16.76 -8.60 -7.19
N ALA A 149 15.99 -9.65 -6.89
CA ALA A 149 16.57 -10.98 -6.78
C ALA A 149 16.81 -11.51 -8.20
N GLN A 150 18.02 -11.28 -8.73
CA GLN A 150 18.51 -12.06 -9.87
C GLN A 150 18.34 -13.55 -9.52
N PRO A 151 17.74 -14.37 -10.40
CA PRO A 151 17.70 -15.79 -10.15
C PRO A 151 19.15 -16.29 -10.07
N GLU A 152 19.55 -16.84 -8.92
CA GLU A 152 20.70 -17.75 -8.88
C GLU A 152 20.36 -18.89 -9.83
N PHE A 153 20.90 -18.83 -11.05
CA PHE A 153 20.97 -19.98 -11.91
C PHE A 153 21.80 -21.02 -11.17
N ALA A 154 21.13 -22.00 -10.57
CA ALA A 154 21.78 -23.20 -10.08
C ALA A 154 22.62 -23.76 -11.22
N THR A 155 23.95 -23.68 -11.08
CA THR A 155 24.87 -24.32 -12.00
C THR A 155 24.60 -25.82 -11.94
N SER A 156 23.93 -26.34 -12.97
CA SER A 156 23.70 -27.77 -13.14
C SER A 156 25.06 -28.49 -13.14
N PRO A 157 25.23 -29.60 -12.40
CA PRO A 157 26.50 -30.31 -12.40
C PRO A 157 26.79 -30.86 -13.81
N ALA A 158 28.01 -30.60 -14.29
CA ALA A 158 28.46 -31.04 -15.59
C ALA A 158 28.32 -32.56 -15.73
N ILE A 159 27.47 -32.99 -16.65
CA ILE A 159 27.38 -34.39 -17.09
C ILE A 159 28.69 -34.67 -17.84
N SER A 160 29.51 -35.57 -17.31
CA SER A 160 30.73 -36.02 -17.99
C SER A 160 30.36 -36.75 -19.29
N PRO A 161 31.02 -36.46 -20.43
CA PRO A 161 30.75 -37.18 -21.67
C PRO A 161 31.25 -38.64 -21.57
N PRO A 162 30.62 -39.58 -22.30
CA PRO A 162 31.07 -40.96 -22.32
C PRO A 162 32.42 -41.10 -23.03
N VAL A 163 33.31 -41.89 -22.44
CA VAL A 163 34.60 -42.29 -23.02
C VAL A 163 34.33 -43.27 -24.16
N TRP A 164 34.55 -42.85 -25.40
CA TRP A 164 34.62 -43.75 -26.55
C TRP A 164 36.07 -44.12 -26.84
N GLY A 165 36.34 -45.43 -26.89
CA GLY A 165 37.65 -46.01 -27.13
C GLY A 165 38.17 -45.85 -28.55
N SER A 166 39.50 -45.70 -28.63
CA SER A 166 40.47 -45.91 -29.73
C SER A 166 39.96 -46.45 -31.08
N THR A 167 40.35 -45.91 -32.25
CA THR A 167 41.65 -46.17 -32.94
C THR A 167 41.83 -45.29 -34.22
N PRO A 168 43.02 -45.27 -34.88
CA PRO A 168 43.54 -44.10 -35.61
C PRO A 168 43.64 -44.26 -37.15
N ARG A 169 43.90 -43.10 -37.80
CA ARG A 169 44.54 -42.79 -39.12
C ARG A 169 43.72 -41.64 -39.73
N GLY A 170 44.24 -40.44 -39.95
CA GLY A 170 45.44 -40.09 -40.70
C GLY A 170 44.99 -39.52 -42.04
N TYR A 171 45.14 -38.21 -42.27
CA TYR A 171 45.69 -37.58 -43.48
C TYR A 171 45.57 -36.06 -43.41
N MET A 172 46.66 -35.42 -43.81
CA MET A 172 46.86 -33.98 -43.97
C MET A 172 46.00 -33.40 -45.10
N ALA A 173 45.58 -32.14 -44.95
CA ALA A 173 45.56 -31.16 -46.04
C ALA A 173 45.54 -29.74 -45.45
N GLY A 174 46.55 -28.94 -45.80
CA GLY A 174 46.61 -27.51 -45.51
C GLY A 174 46.09 -26.65 -46.66
N CYS A 175 45.74 -25.41 -46.32
CA CYS A 175 45.70 -24.16 -47.10
C CYS A 175 44.90 -23.18 -46.22
N GLY A 176 45.26 -21.93 -45.96
CA GLY A 176 46.09 -20.97 -46.69
C GLY A 176 45.36 -19.62 -46.66
N SER A 177 46.01 -18.61 -46.07
CA SER A 177 45.86 -17.15 -46.27
C SER A 177 44.50 -16.43 -46.06
N ARG A 178 44.48 -15.57 -45.04
CA ARG A 178 44.53 -14.07 -45.10
C ARG A 178 43.53 -13.34 -46.01
N ALA A 179 42.69 -12.48 -45.41
CA ALA A 179 42.56 -11.04 -45.72
C ALA A 179 41.53 -10.36 -44.80
N ASP A 180 41.88 -9.14 -44.37
CA ASP A 180 41.09 -8.16 -43.63
C ASP A 180 40.03 -7.46 -44.54
N VAL A 181 39.31 -6.51 -43.92
CA VAL A 181 38.40 -5.48 -44.47
C VAL A 181 36.95 -5.99 -44.60
N GLU A 182 35.96 -5.44 -43.88
CA GLU A 182 35.61 -4.02 -43.66
C GLU A 182 34.91 -3.81 -42.30
#